data_AF-A0AB74KVN6-F1
#
_entry.id   AF-A0AB74KVN6-F1
#
_cell.length_a   1.000
_cell.length_b   1.000
_cell.length_c   1.000
_cell.angle_alpha   90.00
_cell.angle_beta   90.00
_cell.angle_gamma   90.00
#
_symmetry.space_group_name_H-M   'P 1'
#
loop_
_entity.id
_entity.type
_entity.pdbx_description
1 polymer ?
#
loop_
_entity_poly.entity_id
_entity_poly.type
_entity_poly.pdbx_seq_one_letter_code
_entity_poly.pdbx_strand_id
1 'polypeptide(L)'
;MEIILFLIFFSIGFGLWIRASISLGQLFNKALGEEGLVKQIENQLKYFDQFWGLIFGKPDNYSIYRPELDPYIKKAKSDLKQAFVVILFIVICLVVSSAL
;
A
#
# COMPACT_ATOMS: atom_id res chain seq x y z
N MET A 1 0.99 16.76 26.13
CA MET A 1 -0.22 16.08 25.60
C MET A 1 -0.09 15.84 24.10
N GLU A 2 0.30 16.84 23.33
CA GLU A 2 0.47 16.80 21.87
C GLU A 2 1.45 15.71 21.38
N ILE A 3 2.61 15.55 22.03
CA ILE A 3 3.59 14.51 21.67
C ILE A 3 3.02 13.10 21.81
N ILE A 4 2.23 12.85 22.86
CA ILE A 4 1.61 11.53 23.10
C ILE A 4 0.57 11.24 22.01
N LEU A 5 -0.28 12.21 21.69
CA LEU A 5 -1.26 12.08 20.61
C LEU A 5 -0.57 11.85 19.26
N PHE A 6 0.50 12.59 18.97
CA PHE A 6 1.31 12.39 17.78
C PHE A 6 1.85 10.96 17.70
N LEU A 7 2.45 10.44 18.78
CA LEU A 7 2.98 9.08 18.81
C LEU A 7 1.90 8.01 18.61
N ILE A 8 0.68 8.24 19.14
CA ILE A 8 -0.46 7.33 18.94
C ILE A 8 -0.87 7.33 17.46
N PHE A 9 -1.11 8.49 16.86
CA PHE A 9 -1.49 8.57 15.45
C PHE A 9 -0.40 8.05 14.52
N PHE A 10 0.86 8.36 14.81
CA PHE A 10 2.00 7.83 14.08
C PHE A 10 2.05 6.30 14.15
N SER A 11 1.89 5.71 15.34
CA SER A 11 1.87 4.25 15.52
C SER A 11 0.72 3.60 14.75
N ILE A 12 -0.47 4.22 14.74
CA ILE A 12 -1.62 3.74 13.97
C ILE A 12 -1.32 3.80 12.47
N GLY A 13 -0.81 4.95 11.98
CA GLY A 13 -0.45 5.12 10.57
C GLY A 13 0.62 4.13 10.13
N PHE A 14 1.64 3.92 10.96
CA PHE A 14 2.70 2.95 10.71
C PHE A 14 2.17 1.51 10.66
N GLY A 15 1.28 1.13 11.58
CA GLY A 15 0.63 -0.19 11.57
C GLY A 15 -0.21 -0.43 10.31
N LEU A 16 -0.95 0.58 9.85
CA LEU A 16 -1.71 0.51 8.61
C LEU A 16 -0.78 0.44 7.38
N TRP A 17 0.33 1.16 7.40
CA TRP A 17 1.34 1.08 6.34
C TRP A 17 1.98 -0.30 6.22
N ILE A 18 2.32 -0.93 7.35
CA ILE A 18 2.81 -2.32 7.40
C ILE A 18 1.76 -3.26 6.81
N ARG A 19 0.49 -3.13 7.22
CA ARG A 19 -0.61 -3.96 6.70
C ARG A 19 -0.75 -3.81 5.18
N ALA A 20 -0.73 -2.58 4.67
CA ALA A 20 -0.78 -2.31 3.24
C ALA A 20 0.41 -2.94 2.49
N SER A 21 1.60 -2.85 3.07
CA SER A 21 2.83 -3.45 2.51
C SER A 21 2.74 -4.98 2.45
N ILE A 22 2.19 -5.62 3.48
CA ILE A 22 1.96 -7.07 3.50
C ILE A 22 0.93 -7.47 2.43
N SER A 23 -0.19 -6.74 2.34
CA SER A 23 -1.24 -7.03 1.34
C SER A 23 -0.73 -6.84 -0.09
N LEU A 24 0.12 -5.84 -0.33
CA LEU A 24 0.84 -5.69 -1.59
C LEU A 24 1.75 -6.88 -1.87
N GLY A 25 2.59 -7.27 -0.90
CA GLY A 25 3.47 -8.44 -1.04
C GLY A 25 2.71 -9.72 -1.36
N GLN A 26 1.54 -9.94 -0.74
CA GLN A 26 0.65 -11.07 -1.07
C GLN A 26 0.16 -11.03 -2.51
N LEU A 27 -0.22 -9.84 -3.01
CA LEU A 27 -0.62 -9.65 -4.40
C LEU A 27 0.55 -9.92 -5.37
N PHE A 28 1.75 -9.42 -5.06
CA PHE A 28 2.96 -9.67 -5.87
C PHE A 28 3.29 -11.16 -5.94
N ASN A 29 3.34 -11.84 -4.79
CA ASN A 29 3.66 -13.26 -4.73
C ASN A 29 2.61 -14.11 -5.48
N LYS A 30 1.33 -13.72 -5.43
CA LYS A 30 0.28 -14.41 -6.19
C LYS A 30 0.32 -14.14 -7.69
N ALA A 31 0.69 -12.93 -8.11
CA ALA A 31 0.74 -12.57 -9.51
C ALA A 31 1.99 -13.12 -10.24
N LEU A 32 3.14 -13.17 -9.55
CA LEU A 32 4.44 -13.51 -10.15
C LEU A 32 5.02 -14.84 -9.67
N GLY A 33 4.47 -15.44 -8.61
CA GLY A 33 5.01 -16.64 -7.97
C GLY A 33 6.00 -16.32 -6.85
N GLU A 34 6.35 -17.36 -6.07
CA GLU A 34 7.35 -17.24 -5.01
C GLU A 34 8.76 -17.27 -5.61
N GLU A 35 9.39 -16.10 -5.68
CA GLU A 35 10.79 -15.96 -6.07
C GLU A 35 11.68 -15.55 -4.89
N GLY A 36 13.00 -15.71 -5.04
CA GLY A 36 13.97 -15.18 -4.08
C GLY A 36 13.90 -13.65 -3.98
N LEU A 37 14.26 -13.12 -2.80
CA LEU A 37 14.08 -11.71 -2.41
C LEU A 37 14.59 -10.70 -3.46
N VAL A 38 15.77 -10.94 -4.04
CA VAL A 38 16.37 -10.06 -5.06
C VAL A 38 15.52 -10.03 -6.34
N LYS A 39 15.06 -11.19 -6.80
CA LYS A 39 14.19 -11.30 -7.98
C LYS A 39 12.80 -10.72 -7.71
N GLN A 40 12.27 -10.87 -6.49
CA GLN A 40 11.03 -10.21 -6.11
C GLN A 40 11.16 -8.69 -6.21
N ILE A 41 12.24 -8.10 -5.70
CA ILE A 41 12.46 -6.64 -5.79
C ILE A 41 12.61 -6.21 -7.25
N GLU A 42 13.40 -6.94 -8.03
CA GLU A 42 13.58 -6.66 -9.47
C GLU A 42 12.25 -6.71 -10.22
N ASN A 43 11.44 -7.75 -9.99
CA ASN A 43 10.15 -7.90 -10.62
C ASN A 43 9.11 -6.88 -10.09
N GLN A 44 9.15 -6.53 -8.81
CA GLN A 44 8.32 -5.46 -8.25
C GLN A 44 8.59 -4.12 -8.94
N LEU A 45 9.87 -3.81 -9.19
CA LEU A 45 10.27 -2.61 -9.94
C LEU A 45 9.88 -2.70 -11.41
N LYS A 46 10.13 -3.85 -12.05
CA LYS A 46 9.83 -4.08 -13.48
C LYS A 46 8.34 -3.97 -13.79
N TYR A 47 7.48 -4.49 -12.91
CA TYR A 47 6.03 -4.50 -13.09
C TYR A 47 5.31 -3.42 -12.29
N PHE A 48 6.05 -2.47 -11.71
CA PHE A 48 5.52 -1.44 -10.81
C PHE A 48 4.24 -0.78 -11.37
N ASP A 49 4.31 -0.25 -12.60
CA ASP A 49 3.18 0.41 -13.25
C ASP A 49 1.97 -0.50 -13.42
N GLN A 50 2.20 -1.79 -13.69
CA GLN A 50 1.12 -2.76 -13.84
C GLN A 50 0.43 -3.03 -12.50
N PHE A 51 1.19 -3.20 -11.42
CA PHE A 51 0.60 -3.42 -10.08
C PHE A 51 -0.16 -2.20 -9.57
N TRP A 52 0.37 -0.99 -9.76
CA TRP A 52 -0.39 0.23 -9.46
C TRP A 52 -1.64 0.34 -10.33
N GLY A 53 -1.52 -0.06 -11.60
CA GLY A 53 -2.63 -0.20 -12.53
C GLY A 53 -3.73 -1.17 -12.07
N LEU A 54 -3.36 -2.31 -11.51
CA LEU A 54 -4.33 -3.26 -10.91
C LEU A 54 -5.09 -2.63 -9.74
N ILE A 55 -4.39 -1.88 -8.88
CA ILE A 55 -4.96 -1.38 -7.63
C ILE A 55 -5.82 -0.12 -7.86
N PHE A 56 -5.34 0.80 -8.69
CA PHE A 56 -5.95 2.13 -8.86
C PHE A 56 -6.58 2.34 -10.24
N GLY A 57 -6.26 1.50 -11.22
CA GLY A 57 -6.79 1.56 -12.59
C GLY A 57 -7.85 0.51 -12.88
N LYS A 58 -7.88 0.04 -14.14
CA LYS A 58 -8.72 -1.06 -14.63
C LYS A 58 -7.87 -2.34 -14.71
N PRO A 59 -8.08 -3.34 -13.83
CA PRO A 59 -7.25 -4.54 -13.79
C PRO A 59 -7.16 -5.27 -15.13
N ASP A 60 -8.26 -5.35 -15.87
CA ASP A 60 -8.38 -6.08 -17.14
C ASP A 60 -7.45 -5.58 -18.25
N ASN A 61 -6.88 -4.36 -18.10
CA ASN A 61 -5.98 -3.78 -19.09
C ASN A 61 -4.52 -4.27 -18.94
N TYR A 62 -4.19 -5.02 -17.90
CA TYR A 62 -2.81 -5.37 -17.56
C TYR A 62 -2.55 -6.87 -17.77
N SER A 63 -1.42 -7.20 -18.41
CA SER A 63 -1.07 -8.58 -18.76
C SER A 63 -0.90 -9.51 -17.55
N ILE A 64 -0.56 -8.96 -16.38
CA ILE A 64 -0.40 -9.72 -15.13
C ILE A 64 -1.74 -10.06 -14.44
N TYR A 65 -2.85 -9.47 -14.91
CA TYR A 65 -4.16 -9.67 -14.31
C TYR A 65 -4.67 -11.09 -14.53
N ARG A 66 -5.28 -11.64 -13.48
CA ARG A 66 -6.05 -12.87 -13.51
C ARG A 66 -7.26 -12.68 -12.58
N PRO A 67 -8.45 -13.22 -12.90
CA PRO A 67 -9.63 -13.09 -12.04
C PRO A 67 -9.39 -13.57 -10.60
N GLU A 68 -8.50 -14.53 -10.40
CA GLU A 68 -8.10 -15.03 -9.07
C GLU A 68 -7.40 -13.97 -8.19
N LEU A 69 -6.89 -12.90 -8.78
CA LEU A 69 -6.23 -11.79 -8.08
C LEU A 69 -7.22 -10.79 -7.50
N ASP A 70 -8.49 -10.78 -7.93
CA ASP A 70 -9.51 -9.85 -7.46
C ASP A 70 -9.60 -9.66 -5.94
N PRO A 71 -9.67 -10.73 -5.11
CA PRO A 71 -9.71 -10.56 -3.66
C PRO A 71 -8.44 -9.88 -3.13
N TYR A 72 -7.28 -10.16 -3.72
CA TYR A 72 -6.00 -9.57 -3.33
C TYR A 72 -5.89 -8.11 -3.76
N ILE A 73 -6.33 -7.78 -4.97
CA ILE A 73 -6.38 -6.42 -5.49
C ILE A 73 -7.32 -5.57 -4.62
N LYS A 74 -8.53 -6.05 -4.34
CA LYS A 74 -9.50 -5.33 -3.48
C LYS A 74 -8.95 -5.11 -2.08
N LYS A 75 -8.31 -6.12 -1.49
CA LYS A 75 -7.70 -6.02 -0.16
C LYS A 75 -6.53 -5.02 -0.15
N ALA A 76 -5.58 -5.15 -1.07
CA ALA A 76 -4.44 -4.24 -1.17
C ALA A 76 -4.89 -2.79 -1.39
N LYS A 77 -5.89 -2.58 -2.25
CA LYS A 77 -6.51 -1.26 -2.47
C LYS A 77 -7.10 -0.68 -1.19
N SER A 78 -7.87 -1.48 -0.45
CA SER A 78 -8.50 -1.04 0.80
C SER A 78 -7.45 -0.68 1.86
N ASP A 79 -6.45 -1.55 2.05
CA ASP A 79 -5.41 -1.34 3.06
C ASP A 79 -4.54 -0.12 2.72
N LEU A 80 -4.16 0.06 1.44
CA LEU A 80 -3.46 1.26 0.98
C LEU A 80 -4.29 2.52 1.19
N LYS A 81 -5.58 2.48 0.86
CA LYS A 81 -6.47 3.63 1.07
C LYS A 81 -6.52 4.02 2.55
N GLN A 82 -6.65 3.06 3.45
CA GLN A 82 -6.64 3.33 4.90
C GLN A 82 -5.32 3.96 5.36
N ALA A 83 -4.19 3.40 4.91
CA ALA A 83 -2.87 3.95 5.22
C ALA A 83 -2.72 5.39 4.70
N PHE A 84 -3.10 5.65 3.45
CA PHE A 84 -3.05 6.99 2.86
C PHE A 84 -3.93 8.00 3.59
N VAL A 85 -5.15 7.63 3.99
CA VAL A 85 -6.04 8.53 4.74
C VAL A 85 -5.42 8.94 6.07
N VAL A 86 -4.82 8.00 6.81
CA VAL A 86 -4.18 8.29 8.08
C VAL A 86 -2.91 9.11 7.90
N ILE A 87 -2.08 8.79 6.91
CA ILE A 87 -0.88 9.58 6.59
C ILE A 87 -1.27 11.01 6.21
N LEU A 88 -2.29 11.18 5.36
CA LEU A 88 -2.77 12.51 4.96
C LEU A 88 -3.27 13.29 6.18
N PHE A 89 -4.01 12.65 7.08
CA PHE A 89 -4.47 13.28 8.32
C PHE A 89 -3.29 13.74 9.20
N ILE A 90 -2.27 12.90 9.37
CA ILE A 90 -1.05 13.25 10.13
C ILE A 90 -0.33 14.45 9.48
N VAL A 91 -0.20 14.46 8.15
CA VAL A 91 0.43 15.56 7.43
C VAL A 91 -0.35 16.86 7.61
N ILE A 92 -1.69 16.83 7.51
CA ILE A 92 -2.53 18.00 7.75
C ILE A 92 -2.33 18.52 9.18
N CYS A 93 -2.35 17.63 10.18
CA CYS A 93 -2.09 18.01 11.57
C CYS A 93 -0.71 18.66 11.73
N LEU A 94 0.34 18.09 11.12
CA LEU A 94 1.69 18.66 11.19
C LEU A 94 1.77 20.05 10.55
N VAL A 95 1.15 20.25 9.38
CA VAL A 95 1.14 21.54 8.68
C VAL A 95 0.35 22.59 9.47
N VAL A 96 -0.82 22.23 10.01
CA VAL A 96 -1.62 23.15 10.82
C VAL A 96 -0.88 23.51 12.10
N SER A 97 -0.26 22.54 12.78
CA SER A 97 0.53 22.79 14.00
C SER A 97 1.81 23.58 13.76
N SER A 98 2.38 23.56 12.55
CA SER A 98 3.59 24.35 12.24
C SER A 98 3.28 25.75 11.68
N ALA A 99 2.05 25.98 11.24
CA ALA A 99 1.57 27.28 10.73
C ALA A 99 0.92 28.16 11.82
N LEU A 100 0.63 27.61 13.00
CA LEU A 100 0.13 28.31 14.19
C LEU A 100 1.28 28.75 15.09
#